data_AF-A0A1D1V4I2-F1
#
_entry.id   AF-A0A1D1V4I2-F1
#
_cell.length_a   1.000
_cell.length_b   1.000
_cell.length_c   1.000
_cell.angle_alpha   90.00
_cell.angle_beta   90.00
_cell.angle_gamma   90.00
#
_symmetry.space_group_name_H-M   'P 1'
#
loop_
_entity.id
_entity.type
_entity.pdbx_description
1 polymer ?
#
loop_
_entity_poly.entity_id
_entity_poly.type
_entity_poly.pdbx_seq_one_letter_code
_entity_poly.pdbx_strand_id
1 'polypeptide(L)'
;MHSDPSPHLHTEKCNKLVAKLVQCRFEHPYAKFIGYCNDIDFAMTKCFREEKTSKRLENNKRATERLHRVIETRVAKGTEVNAVLKSLPEETTGQTS
;
A
#
# COMPACT_ATOMS: atom_id res chain seq x y z
N MET A 1 14.32 -6.35 8.70
CA MET A 1 13.71 -6.00 7.41
C MET A 1 14.72 -5.18 6.62
N HIS A 2 15.54 -5.80 5.78
CA HIS A 2 16.43 -5.08 4.85
C HIS A 2 15.60 -4.62 3.65
N SER A 3 15.73 -3.35 3.27
CA SER A 3 15.21 -2.86 1.99
C SER A 3 16.19 -3.29 0.89
N ASP A 4 15.69 -3.94 -0.15
CA ASP A 4 16.47 -4.29 -1.34
C ASP A 4 16.94 -2.99 -2.02
N PRO A 5 18.25 -2.77 -2.24
CA PRO A 5 18.77 -1.55 -2.87
C PRO A 5 18.55 -1.47 -4.39
N SER A 6 17.80 -2.41 -4.98
CA SER A 6 17.57 -2.47 -6.42
C SER A 6 17.01 -1.16 -7.01
N PRO A 7 17.69 -0.54 -7.99
CA PRO A 7 17.41 0.83 -8.44
C PRO A 7 16.07 1.02 -9.15
N HIS A 8 15.44 -0.07 -9.60
CA HIS A 8 14.15 -0.01 -10.30
C HIS A 8 12.96 0.13 -9.32
N LEU A 9 13.15 -0.10 -8.02
CA LEU A 9 12.06 -0.15 -7.04
C LEU A 9 11.83 1.19 -6.32
N HIS A 10 12.78 2.12 -6.48
CA HIS A 10 12.87 3.33 -5.68
C HIS A 10 12.75 4.61 -6.51
N THR A 11 12.33 5.70 -5.86
CA THR A 11 12.38 7.04 -6.44
C THR A 11 13.82 7.44 -6.81
N GLU A 12 13.97 8.32 -7.81
CA GLU A 12 15.27 8.84 -8.28
C GLU A 12 16.12 9.42 -7.13
N LYS A 13 15.47 10.07 -6.16
CA LYS A 13 16.13 10.64 -4.97
C LYS A 13 16.78 9.55 -4.12
N CYS A 14 16.09 8.45 -3.85
CA CYS A 14 16.65 7.36 -3.06
C CYS A 14 17.73 6.59 -3.84
N ASN A 15 17.57 6.45 -5.17
CA ASN A 15 18.59 5.83 -6.03
C ASN A 15 19.93 6.57 -5.99
N LYS A 16 19.93 7.91 -5.93
CA LYS A 16 21.15 8.71 -5.75
C LYS A 16 21.88 8.38 -4.44
N LEU A 17 21.15 8.07 -3.36
CA LEU A 17 21.75 7.67 -2.08
C LEU A 17 22.33 6.25 -2.14
N VAL A 18 21.64 5.32 -2.80
CA VAL A 18 22.17 3.97 -3.06
C VAL A 18 23.48 4.04 -3.84
N ALA A 19 23.52 4.81 -4.93
CA ALA A 19 24.74 4.98 -5.73
C ALA A 19 25.92 5.53 -4.90
N LYS A 20 25.66 6.54 -4.06
CA LYS A 20 26.67 7.10 -3.14
C LYS A 20 27.15 6.08 -2.11
N LEU A 21 26.25 5.27 -1.57
CA LEU A 21 26.60 4.25 -0.59
C LEU A 21 27.44 3.13 -1.21
N VAL A 22 27.10 2.71 -2.44
CA VAL A 22 27.88 1.73 -3.21
C VAL A 22 29.27 2.28 -3.49
N GLN A 23 29.38 3.53 -3.93
CA GLN A 23 30.67 4.19 -4.16
C GLN A 23 31.52 4.25 -2.89
N CYS A 24 30.94 4.69 -1.76
CA CYS A 24 31.64 4.75 -0.48
C CYS A 24 32.17 3.39 -0.03
N ARG A 25 31.37 2.32 -0.21
CA ARG A 25 31.77 0.96 0.12
C ARG A 25 32.83 0.40 -0.83
N PHE A 26 32.82 0.83 -2.10
CA PHE A 26 33.81 0.45 -3.10
C PHE A 26 35.17 1.11 -2.81
N GLU A 27 35.18 2.40 -2.49
CA GLU A 27 36.39 3.16 -2.15
C GLU A 27 36.98 2.72 -0.80
N HIS A 28 36.13 2.29 0.14
CA HIS A 28 36.53 1.95 1.49
C HIS A 28 36.06 0.56 1.93
N PRO A 29 36.63 -0.53 1.36
CA PRO A 29 36.16 -1.89 1.58
C PRO A 29 36.27 -2.36 3.04
N TYR A 30 37.23 -1.82 3.80
CA TYR A 30 37.40 -2.10 5.24
C TYR A 30 36.60 -1.14 6.13
N ALA A 31 36.12 -0.02 5.60
CA ALA A 31 35.50 1.00 6.44
C ALA A 31 34.08 0.65 6.88
N LYS A 32 33.54 -0.47 6.37
CA LYS A 32 32.36 -1.16 6.91
C LYS A 32 32.51 -1.53 8.39
N PHE A 33 33.74 -1.78 8.85
CA PHE A 33 34.00 -2.20 10.24
C PHE A 33 34.08 -1.03 11.22
N ILE A 34 34.32 0.20 10.72
CA ILE A 34 34.43 1.42 11.54
C ILE A 34 33.23 2.36 11.34
N GLY A 35 32.26 1.99 10.51
CA GLY A 35 31.05 2.77 10.29
C GLY A 35 31.22 4.03 9.43
N TYR A 36 32.28 4.12 8.62
CA TYR A 36 32.60 5.32 7.83
C TYR A 36 31.47 5.77 6.89
N CYS A 37 30.78 4.82 6.26
CA CYS A 37 29.67 5.11 5.35
C CYS A 37 28.31 5.22 6.07
N ASN A 38 28.26 5.23 7.41
CA ASN A 38 26.99 5.17 8.16
C ASN A 38 26.09 6.36 7.89
N ASP A 39 26.63 7.58 7.73
CA ASP A 39 25.80 8.76 7.47
C ASP A 39 25.00 8.63 6.16
N ILE A 40 25.64 8.06 5.13
CA ILE A 40 25.01 7.78 3.84
C ILE A 40 23.98 6.65 3.99
N ASP A 41 24.30 5.61 4.77
CA ASP A 41 23.40 4.49 5.05
C ASP A 41 22.15 4.93 5.84
N PHE A 42 22.31 5.84 6.81
CA PHE A 42 21.21 6.46 7.54
C PHE A 42 20.32 7.29 6.63
N ALA A 43 20.92 8.13 5.78
CA ALA A 43 20.17 8.93 4.81
C ALA A 43 19.39 8.05 3.83
N MET A 44 20.02 7.00 3.30
CA MET A 44 19.39 6.02 2.42
C MET A 44 18.21 5.33 3.12
N THR A 45 18.42 4.83 4.35
CA THR A 45 17.39 4.15 5.13
C THR A 45 16.21 5.06 5.44
N LYS A 46 16.47 6.33 5.77
CA LYS A 46 15.42 7.34 5.95
C LYS A 46 14.60 7.52 4.68
N CYS A 47 15.26 7.63 3.52
CA CYS A 47 14.59 7.76 2.22
C CYS A 47 13.66 6.57 1.94
N PHE A 48 14.14 5.34 2.15
CA PHE A 48 13.32 4.13 1.94
C PHE A 48 12.13 4.03 2.89
N ARG A 49 12.28 4.49 4.15
CA ARG A 49 11.16 4.54 5.11
C ARG A 49 10.09 5.56 4.67
N GLU A 50 10.51 6.73 4.22
CA GLU A 50 9.61 7.78 3.71
C GLU A 50 8.86 7.29 2.46
N GLU A 51 9.57 6.69 1.51
CA GLU A 51 8.96 6.14 0.30
C GLU A 51 7.95 5.04 0.61
N LYS A 52 8.31 4.09 1.47
CA LYS A 52 7.41 3.02 1.90
C LYS A 52 6.17 3.57 2.60
N THR A 53 6.32 4.61 3.41
CA THR A 53 5.21 5.26 4.10
C THR A 53 4.30 5.99 3.11
N SER A 54 4.88 6.69 2.14
CA SER A 54 4.13 7.36 1.07
C SER A 54 3.30 6.36 0.24
N LYS A 55 3.93 5.27 -0.23
CA LYS A 55 3.23 4.19 -0.96
C LYS A 55 2.12 3.56 -0.13
N ARG A 56 2.35 3.35 1.18
CA ARG A 56 1.32 2.82 2.09
C ARG A 56 0.13 3.76 2.23
N LEU A 57 0.39 5.07 2.36
CA LEU A 57 -0.66 6.07 2.45
C LEU A 57 -1.50 6.10 1.17
N GLU A 58 -0.86 6.12 0.00
CA GLU A 58 -1.55 6.12 -1.28
C GLU A 58 -2.38 4.84 -1.49
N ASN A 59 -1.80 3.68 -1.19
CA ASN A 59 -2.52 2.42 -1.27
C ASN A 59 -3.70 2.35 -0.30
N ASN A 60 -3.55 2.90 0.91
CA ASN A 60 -4.64 2.98 1.87
C ASN A 60 -5.78 3.86 1.34
N LYS A 61 -5.48 5.05 0.79
CA LYS A 61 -6.47 5.93 0.15
C LYS A 61 -7.22 5.23 -0.99
N ARG A 62 -6.49 4.58 -1.90
CA ARG A 62 -7.08 3.82 -3.01
C ARG A 62 -7.95 2.65 -2.50
N ALA A 63 -7.52 1.99 -1.43
CA ALA A 63 -8.28 0.91 -0.82
C ALA A 63 -9.57 1.41 -0.15
N THR A 64 -9.53 2.55 0.56
CA THR A 64 -10.71 3.16 1.18
C THR A 64 -11.71 3.65 0.13
N GLU A 65 -11.23 4.25 -0.97
CA GLU A 65 -12.09 4.65 -2.09
C GLU A 65 -12.74 3.45 -2.76
N ARG A 66 -11.98 2.38 -2.98
CA ARG A 66 -12.52 1.12 -3.52
C ARG A 66 -13.56 0.51 -2.59
N LEU A 67 -13.31 0.53 -1.28
CA LEU A 67 -14.24 0.03 -0.28
C LEU A 67 -15.56 0.83 -0.31
N HIS A 68 -15.49 2.16 -0.33
CA HIS A 68 -16.68 3.03 -0.44
C HIS A 68 -17.51 2.68 -1.68
N ARG A 69 -16.88 2.59 -2.86
CA ARG A 69 -17.58 2.23 -4.10
C ARG A 69 -18.27 0.87 -4.02
N VAL A 70 -17.60 -0.12 -3.41
CA VAL A 70 -18.17 -1.46 -3.23
C VAL A 70 -19.35 -1.44 -2.27
N ILE A 71 -19.26 -0.70 -1.16
CA ILE A 71 -20.35 -0.55 -0.19
C ILE A 71 -21.55 0.14 -0.86
N GLU A 72 -21.35 1.26 -1.55
CA GLU A 72 -22.40 1.99 -2.26
C GLU A 72 -23.12 1.08 -3.27
N THR A 73 -22.35 0.35 -4.07
CA THR A 73 -22.91 -0.61 -5.06
C THR A 73 -23.71 -1.72 -4.37
N ARG A 74 -23.21 -2.26 -3.25
CA ARG A 74 -23.90 -3.32 -2.49
C ARG A 74 -25.18 -2.80 -1.85
N VAL A 75 -25.18 -1.58 -1.31
CA VAL A 75 -26.37 -0.94 -0.71
C VAL A 75 -27.42 -0.69 -1.79
N ALA A 76 -27.06 -0.11 -2.93
CA ALA A 76 -27.98 0.15 -4.04
C ALA A 76 -28.66 -1.15 -4.52
N LYS A 77 -27.89 -2.22 -4.75
CA LYS A 77 -28.44 -3.53 -5.10
C LYS A 77 -29.33 -4.11 -3.99
N GLY A 78 -28.95 -3.95 -2.73
CA GLY A 78 -29.76 -4.39 -1.59
C GLY A 78 -31.10 -3.65 -1.52
N THR A 79 -31.11 -2.35 -1.81
CA THR A 79 -32.35 -1.56 -1.87
C THR A 79 -33.25 -1.98 -3.02
N GLU A 80 -32.70 -2.27 -4.20
CA GLU A 80 -33.46 -2.81 -5.34
C GLU A 80 -34.09 -4.16 -5.00
N VAL A 81 -33.31 -5.10 -4.46
CA VAL A 81 -33.82 -6.42 -4.05
C VAL A 81 -34.92 -6.31 -2.99
N ASN A 82 -34.75 -5.42 -2.01
CA ASN A 82 -35.77 -5.20 -0.97
C ASN A 82 -37.05 -4.57 -1.56
N ALA A 83 -36.92 -3.63 -2.49
CA ALA A 83 -38.07 -3.06 -3.19
C ALA A 83 -38.83 -4.12 -4.00
N VAL A 84 -38.10 -4.99 -4.73
CA VAL A 84 -38.69 -6.13 -5.45
C VAL A 84 -39.38 -7.08 -4.47
N LEU A 85 -38.74 -7.44 -3.36
CA LEU A 85 -39.31 -8.32 -2.35
C LEU A 85 -40.63 -7.79 -1.77
N LYS A 86 -40.71 -6.47 -1.53
CA LYS A 86 -41.94 -5.81 -1.06
C LYS A 86 -43.03 -5.70 -2.12
N SER A 87 -42.67 -5.75 -3.39
CA SER A 87 -43.63 -5.70 -4.51
C SER A 87 -44.20 -7.08 -4.87
N LEU A 88 -43.60 -8.16 -4.35
CA LEU A 88 -44.19 -9.49 -4.48
C LEU A 88 -45.47 -9.52 -3.66
N PRO A 89 -46.61 -9.94 -4.24
CA PRO A 89 -47.81 -10.17 -3.47
C PRO A 89 -47.48 -11.21 -2.40
N GLU A 90 -47.94 -10.99 -1.16
CA GLU A 90 -47.96 -12.06 -0.17
C GLU A 90 -48.86 -13.17 -0.74
N GLU A 91 -48.25 -14.19 -1.35
CA GLU A 91 -48.96 -15.42 -1.66
C GLU A 91 -49.46 -15.95 -0.33
N THR A 92 -50.78 -15.85 -0.15
CA THR A 92 -51.54 -16.41 0.95
C THR A 92 -51.02 -17.82 1.22
N THR A 93 -50.26 -17.98 2.30
CA THR A 93 -50.04 -19.29 2.90
C THR A 93 -51.41 -19.78 3.32
N GLY A 94 -52.02 -20.57 2.45
CA GLY A 94 -53.26 -21.26 2.70
C GLY A 94 -53.11 -22.06 3.98
N GLN A 95 -53.92 -21.70 4.97
CA GLN A 95 -54.33 -22.63 6.02
C GLN A 95 -54.92 -23.85 5.33
N THR A 96 -54.20 -24.97 5.30
CA THR A 96 -54.81 -26.28 5.12
C THR A 96 -55.16 -26.79 6.51
N SER A 97 -56.46 -26.93 6.72
CA SER A 97 -57.13 -27.48 7.91
C SER A 97 -56.70 -28.90 8.26
#